data_AF-A0A0G4IA44-F1
#
_entry.id   AF-A0A0G4IA44-F1
#
_cell.length_a   1.000
_cell.length_b   1.000
_cell.length_c   1.000
_cell.angle_alpha   90.00
_cell.angle_beta   90.00
_cell.angle_gamma   90.00
#
_symmetry.space_group_name_H-M   'P 1'
#
loop_
_entity.id
_entity.type
_entity.pdbx_description
1 polymer ?
#
loop_
_entity_poly.entity_id
_entity_poly.type
_entity_poly.pdbx_seq_one_letter_code
_entity_poly.pdbx_strand_id
1 'polypeptide(L)'
;MNFDLNSMMGGLGGAGMGAQNPDAPIADTSEQVYISSLALLKMLKHGRAGVPMEVMGLMLGDFIDDYTVRVVDVFSMPQSGNSVSVEAVDPVFQMKMLDMLKQTGRPEMVVGWYHSHPGFGCWFSGTDINTQQSFEQLNARAVGVVVDPIQSVKGKVVMDCFRLINPQTMMLGQEPRQTTSNIGHLNKPSLTALVHGLNRHYYSIAINYRKNKLEEEMLLNLHKSRWSDGLRLQDFEELQKENAASIKSMRSLSEGYNKIVREELTKTAEELLVDNVGKVDAKKRLSNEVESVLSRNILQGMGTMIDTIVF
;
A
#
# COMPACT_ATOMS: atom_id res chain seq x y z
N MET A 1 75.86 -0.19 22.88
CA MET A 1 75.11 -0.96 23.89
C MET A 1 73.64 -0.67 23.63
N ASN A 2 72.98 -1.61 22.93
CA ASN A 2 71.54 -1.58 22.68
C ASN A 2 70.81 -1.86 23.98
N PHE A 3 69.76 -1.09 24.26
CA PHE A 3 68.63 -1.58 25.05
C PHE A 3 67.34 -1.15 24.36
N ASP A 4 66.73 -2.13 23.71
CA ASP A 4 65.47 -2.10 22.97
C ASP A 4 64.29 -1.86 23.91
N LEU A 5 63.66 -0.68 23.77
CA LEU A 5 62.35 -0.37 24.36
C LEU A 5 61.19 -1.08 23.64
N ASN A 6 61.49 -1.87 22.60
CA ASN A 6 60.52 -2.64 21.80
C ASN A 6 60.21 -4.04 22.38
N SER A 7 60.83 -4.45 23.49
CA SER A 7 60.62 -5.81 24.04
C SER A 7 59.52 -5.91 25.12
N MET A 8 58.89 -4.79 25.50
CA MET A 8 57.92 -4.79 26.61
C MET A 8 56.44 -4.65 26.18
N MET A 9 56.18 -4.52 24.87
CA MET A 9 54.82 -4.49 24.31
C MET A 9 54.43 -5.76 23.53
N GLY A 10 55.23 -6.83 23.65
CA GLY A 10 54.99 -8.14 23.02
C GLY A 10 54.46 -9.18 24.01
N GLY A 11 53.34 -8.92 24.67
CA GLY A 11 52.85 -9.78 25.76
C GLY A 11 51.34 -9.91 25.94
N LEU A 12 50.52 -9.42 25.00
CA LEU A 12 49.07 -9.64 24.99
C LEU A 12 48.63 -10.08 23.58
N GLY A 13 49.15 -11.23 23.16
CA GLY A 13 48.63 -11.96 22.02
C GLY A 13 47.32 -12.66 22.38
N GLY A 14 46.34 -12.54 21.49
CA GLY A 14 45.40 -13.62 21.22
C GLY A 14 44.15 -13.66 22.09
N ALA A 15 43.34 -12.61 22.12
CA ALA A 15 41.90 -12.75 22.32
C ALA A 15 41.24 -12.59 20.95
N GLY A 16 40.69 -13.70 20.43
CA GLY A 16 40.23 -13.87 19.06
C GLY A 16 39.33 -12.73 18.58
N MET A 17 39.83 -11.99 17.60
CA MET A 17 38.95 -11.49 16.55
C MET A 17 38.39 -12.71 15.84
N GLY A 18 37.15 -13.07 16.19
CA GLY A 18 36.36 -13.95 15.36
C GLY A 18 36.22 -13.27 14.00
N ALA A 19 37.09 -13.64 13.06
CA ALA A 19 36.84 -13.44 11.65
C ALA A 19 35.50 -14.14 11.39
N GLN A 20 34.43 -13.35 11.23
CA GLN A 20 33.19 -13.88 10.71
C GLN A 20 33.51 -14.54 9.37
N ASN A 21 33.05 -15.78 9.25
CA ASN A 21 33.26 -16.64 8.10
C ASN A 21 32.97 -15.84 6.81
N PRO A 22 33.88 -15.77 5.82
CA PRO A 22 33.63 -15.07 4.56
C PRO A 22 32.45 -15.65 3.75
N ASP A 23 31.99 -16.85 4.11
CA ASP A 23 30.79 -17.50 3.58
C ASP A 23 29.53 -17.27 4.43
N ALA A 24 29.55 -16.31 5.38
CA ALA A 24 28.33 -15.94 6.09
C ALA A 24 27.32 -15.37 5.07
N PRO A 25 26.08 -15.88 5.01
CA PRO A 25 25.11 -15.45 4.02
C PRO A 25 24.80 -13.95 4.23
N ILE A 26 25.25 -13.13 3.28
CA ILE A 26 24.98 -11.69 3.24
C ILE A 26 23.61 -11.49 2.60
N ALA A 27 22.79 -10.62 3.18
CA ALA A 27 21.50 -10.26 2.61
C ALA A 27 21.68 -9.60 1.23
N ASP A 28 20.94 -10.04 0.23
CA ASP A 28 21.05 -9.52 -1.14
C ASP A 28 20.02 -8.42 -1.41
N THR A 29 20.36 -7.47 -2.28
CA THR A 29 19.44 -6.48 -2.84
C THR A 29 18.33 -7.07 -3.72
N SER A 30 18.52 -8.31 -4.21
CA SER A 30 17.55 -9.02 -5.06
C SER A 30 16.36 -9.62 -4.30
N GLU A 31 16.39 -9.63 -2.97
CA GLU A 31 15.33 -10.24 -2.15
C GLU A 31 13.95 -9.60 -2.41
N GLN A 32 12.93 -10.46 -2.54
CA GLN A 32 11.56 -10.07 -2.84
C GLN A 32 10.55 -10.76 -1.92
N VAL A 33 9.51 -10.00 -1.56
CA VAL A 33 8.36 -10.52 -0.82
C VAL A 33 7.16 -10.62 -1.75
N TYR A 34 6.65 -11.84 -1.97
CA TYR A 34 5.42 -12.07 -2.69
C TYR A 34 4.24 -12.09 -1.74
N ILE A 35 3.36 -11.09 -1.85
CA ILE A 35 2.14 -10.98 -1.05
C ILE A 35 0.95 -11.44 -1.89
N SER A 36 0.13 -12.33 -1.33
CA SER A 36 -1.11 -12.79 -1.96
C SER A 36 -2.18 -11.69 -1.98
N SER A 37 -3.10 -11.78 -2.94
CA SER A 37 -4.27 -10.89 -3.02
C SER A 37 -5.12 -10.94 -1.74
N LEU A 38 -5.25 -12.12 -1.13
CA LEU A 38 -6.00 -12.34 0.11
C LEU A 38 -5.34 -11.62 1.30
N ALA A 39 -4.02 -11.79 1.46
CA ALA A 39 -3.25 -11.17 2.52
C ALA A 39 -3.37 -9.64 2.44
N LEU A 40 -3.20 -9.08 1.23
CA LEU A 40 -3.31 -7.64 1.00
C LEU A 40 -4.67 -7.07 1.41
N LEU A 41 -5.76 -7.72 1.00
CA LEU A 41 -7.11 -7.27 1.35
C LEU A 41 -7.38 -7.34 2.85
N LYS A 42 -6.90 -8.39 3.52
CA LYS A 42 -7.01 -8.52 4.99
C LYS A 42 -6.23 -7.45 5.72
N MET A 43 -4.98 -7.17 5.31
CA MET A 43 -4.15 -6.11 5.90
C MET A 43 -4.82 -4.75 5.75
N LEU A 44 -5.33 -4.41 4.55
CA LEU A 44 -6.01 -3.14 4.30
C LEU A 44 -7.32 -3.02 5.08
N LYS A 45 -8.13 -4.08 5.11
CA LYS A 45 -9.38 -4.10 5.90
C LYS A 45 -9.09 -3.90 7.39
N HIS A 46 -8.08 -4.59 7.91
CA HIS A 46 -7.69 -4.50 9.31
C HIS A 46 -7.12 -3.13 9.65
N GLY A 47 -6.16 -2.63 8.86
CA GLY A 47 -5.58 -1.29 9.03
C GLY A 47 -6.64 -0.19 8.99
N ARG A 48 -7.61 -0.28 8.08
CA ARG A 48 -8.71 0.70 7.99
C ARG A 48 -9.66 0.65 9.17
N ALA A 49 -9.93 -0.53 9.72
CA ALA A 49 -10.77 -0.71 10.90
C ALA A 49 -10.10 -0.21 12.20
N GLY A 50 -8.76 -0.19 12.23
CA GLY A 50 -7.96 0.28 13.37
C GLY A 50 -7.88 1.80 13.53
N VAL A 51 -8.08 2.58 12.46
CA VAL A 51 -7.93 4.04 12.47
C VAL A 51 -8.78 4.69 13.58
N PRO A 52 -8.22 5.54 14.46
CA PRO A 52 -6.91 6.19 14.38
C PRO A 52 -5.72 5.44 15.03
N MET A 53 -5.95 4.24 15.56
CA MET A 53 -4.95 3.45 16.28
C MET A 53 -4.15 2.54 15.33
N GLU A 54 -2.89 2.28 15.68
CA GLU A 54 -2.03 1.36 14.94
C GLU A 54 -2.38 -0.09 15.28
N VAL A 55 -2.73 -0.89 14.27
CA VAL A 55 -3.00 -2.33 14.44
C VAL A 55 -1.82 -3.17 14.00
N MET A 56 -1.64 -4.35 14.63
CA MET A 56 -0.65 -5.35 14.21
C MET A 56 -1.29 -6.68 13.84
N GLY A 57 -0.59 -7.47 13.03
CA GLY A 57 -0.93 -8.87 12.82
C GLY A 57 0.26 -9.70 12.37
N LEU A 58 0.06 -11.02 12.33
CA LEU A 58 1.08 -11.96 11.90
C LEU A 58 0.86 -12.37 10.44
N MET A 59 1.97 -12.57 9.74
CA MET A 59 2.00 -13.02 8.36
C MET A 59 2.37 -14.51 8.30
N LEU A 60 1.58 -15.26 7.56
CA LEU A 60 1.73 -16.69 7.36
C LEU A 60 2.16 -17.00 5.94
N GLY A 61 3.10 -17.92 5.81
CA GLY A 61 3.52 -18.41 4.52
C GLY A 61 4.77 -19.26 4.61
N ASP A 62 5.58 -19.21 3.55
CA ASP A 62 6.74 -20.06 3.40
C ASP A 62 7.95 -19.27 2.90
N PHE A 63 9.13 -19.69 3.33
CA PHE A 63 10.40 -19.31 2.73
C PHE A 63 10.69 -20.29 1.60
N ILE A 64 10.68 -19.83 0.34
CA ILE A 64 10.86 -20.70 -0.82
C ILE A 64 12.35 -20.99 -1.06
N ASP A 65 13.13 -19.91 -1.13
CA ASP A 65 14.58 -19.89 -1.29
C ASP A 65 15.14 -18.70 -0.50
N ASP A 66 16.44 -18.43 -0.59
CA ASP A 66 17.10 -17.34 0.16
C ASP A 66 16.68 -15.93 -0.28
N TYR A 67 16.12 -15.79 -1.49
CA TYR A 67 15.77 -14.50 -2.09
C TYR A 67 14.26 -14.23 -2.09
N THR A 68 13.44 -15.23 -1.74
CA THR A 68 12.00 -15.18 -1.94
C THR A 68 11.24 -15.56 -0.67
N VAL A 69 10.49 -14.60 -0.13
CA VAL A 69 9.54 -14.80 0.95
C VAL A 69 8.13 -14.79 0.38
N ARG A 70 7.34 -15.84 0.63
CA ARG A 70 5.95 -15.91 0.17
C ARG A 70 5.00 -15.75 1.34
N VAL A 71 4.21 -14.68 1.32
CA VAL A 71 3.12 -14.44 2.27
C VAL A 71 1.80 -14.90 1.64
N VAL A 72 1.24 -15.98 2.17
CA VAL A 72 0.00 -16.60 1.67
C VAL A 72 -1.22 -16.03 2.37
N ASP A 73 -1.17 -15.88 3.69
CA ASP A 73 -2.28 -15.36 4.48
C ASP A 73 -1.79 -14.49 5.65
N VAL A 74 -2.71 -13.73 6.23
CA VAL A 74 -2.48 -12.94 7.44
C VAL A 74 -3.64 -13.09 8.40
N PHE A 75 -3.37 -12.91 9.68
CA PHE A 75 -4.41 -12.72 10.68
C PHE A 75 -4.05 -11.59 11.63
N SER A 76 -5.10 -10.91 12.10
CA SER A 76 -5.01 -9.81 13.06
C SER A 76 -4.76 -10.36 14.46
N MET A 77 -3.85 -9.72 15.19
CA MET A 77 -3.72 -9.98 16.63
C MET A 77 -4.69 -9.07 17.39
N PRO A 78 -5.36 -9.56 18.44
CA PRO A 78 -6.15 -8.70 19.30
C PRO A 78 -5.23 -7.69 19.97
N GLN A 79 -5.61 -6.41 19.96
CA GLN A 79 -4.81 -5.37 20.59
C GLN A 79 -4.95 -5.43 22.11
N SER A 80 -3.83 -5.58 22.80
CA SER A 80 -3.71 -5.48 24.25
C SER A 80 -3.16 -4.11 24.65
N GLY A 81 -3.94 -3.02 24.48
CA GLY A 81 -3.76 -1.78 25.23
C GLY A 81 -3.09 -0.56 24.55
N ASN A 82 -3.63 0.62 24.94
CA ASN A 82 -3.23 2.05 24.85
C ASN A 82 -2.61 2.68 23.58
N SER A 83 -2.87 3.99 23.45
CA SER A 83 -2.77 4.86 22.26
C SER A 83 -1.44 4.97 21.51
N VAL A 84 -0.37 4.29 21.93
CA VAL A 84 0.99 4.60 21.45
C VAL A 84 1.89 3.36 21.26
N SER A 85 1.49 2.16 21.68
CA SER A 85 2.37 0.99 21.53
C SER A 85 1.60 -0.31 21.46
N VAL A 86 1.90 -1.12 20.45
CA VAL A 86 1.34 -2.46 20.34
C VAL A 86 2.14 -3.40 21.24
N GLU A 87 1.80 -3.42 22.53
CA GLU A 87 2.46 -4.28 23.51
C GLU A 87 1.97 -5.73 23.40
N ALA A 88 2.94 -6.62 23.30
CA ALA A 88 2.85 -8.08 23.45
C ALA A 88 1.96 -8.82 22.44
N VAL A 89 2.64 -9.45 21.48
CA VAL A 89 2.14 -10.65 20.82
C VAL A 89 1.80 -11.66 21.92
N ASP A 90 0.52 -11.93 22.15
CA ASP A 90 0.10 -12.97 23.10
C ASP A 90 0.48 -14.34 22.50
N PRO A 91 1.48 -15.05 23.08
CA PRO A 91 1.92 -16.33 22.56
C PRO A 91 0.81 -17.39 22.68
N VAL A 92 -0.12 -17.24 23.63
CA VAL A 92 -1.25 -18.16 23.81
C VAL A 92 -2.22 -18.01 22.65
N PHE A 93 -2.56 -16.77 22.29
CA PHE A 93 -3.40 -16.49 21.13
C PHE A 93 -2.74 -16.98 19.83
N GLN A 94 -1.45 -16.70 19.64
CA GLN A 94 -0.70 -17.16 18.48
C GLN A 94 -0.72 -18.69 18.34
N MET A 95 -0.38 -19.42 19.41
CA MET A 95 -0.34 -20.88 19.39
C MET A 95 -1.71 -21.48 19.09
N LYS A 96 -2.75 -20.99 19.78
CA LYS A 96 -4.13 -21.45 19.57
C LYS A 96 -4.60 -21.20 18.14
N MET A 97 -4.32 -20.01 17.59
CA MET A 97 -4.70 -19.66 16.22
C MET A 97 -3.97 -20.52 15.19
N LEU A 98 -2.66 -20.73 15.37
CA LEU A 98 -1.87 -21.61 14.49
C LEU A 98 -2.38 -23.04 14.52
N ASP A 99 -2.76 -23.56 15.70
CA ASP A 99 -3.30 -24.92 15.80
C ASP A 99 -4.70 -25.04 15.16
N MET A 100 -5.54 -24.02 15.27
CA MET A 100 -6.82 -23.98 14.55
C MET A 100 -6.62 -23.91 13.03
N LEU A 101 -5.63 -23.15 12.56
CA LEU A 101 -5.31 -23.08 11.12
C LEU A 101 -4.79 -24.41 10.58
N LYS A 102 -3.93 -25.11 11.32
CA LYS A 102 -3.46 -26.46 10.96
C LYS A 102 -4.63 -27.43 10.77
N GLN A 103 -5.65 -27.37 11.62
CA GLN A 103 -6.85 -28.21 11.48
C GLN A 103 -7.64 -27.91 10.19
N THR A 104 -7.60 -26.67 9.70
CA THR A 104 -8.25 -26.27 8.44
C THR A 104 -7.44 -26.60 7.18
N GLY A 105 -6.32 -27.32 7.31
CA GLY A 105 -5.43 -27.65 6.20
C GLY A 105 -4.48 -26.51 5.81
N ARG A 106 -4.19 -25.59 6.75
CA ARG A 106 -3.26 -24.47 6.58
C ARG A 106 -2.04 -24.64 7.50
N PRO A 107 -1.00 -25.38 7.07
CA PRO A 107 0.18 -25.67 7.88
C PRO A 107 1.26 -24.59 7.80
N GLU A 108 0.96 -23.42 7.23
CA GLU A 108 1.95 -22.36 7.01
C GLU A 108 2.55 -21.85 8.33
N MET A 109 3.83 -21.47 8.28
CA MET A 109 4.54 -20.92 9.43
C MET A 109 4.48 -19.39 9.44
N VAL A 110 4.84 -18.79 10.57
CA VAL A 110 4.96 -17.33 10.68
C VAL A 110 6.24 -16.89 9.97
N VAL A 111 6.07 -16.09 8.91
CA VAL A 111 7.18 -15.53 8.10
C VAL A 111 7.53 -14.09 8.48
N GLY A 112 6.67 -13.45 9.27
CA GLY A 112 6.86 -12.06 9.69
C GLY A 112 5.61 -11.48 10.33
N TRP A 113 5.60 -10.16 10.44
CA TRP A 113 4.50 -9.40 11.02
C TRP A 113 4.23 -8.15 10.21
N TYR A 114 3.02 -7.62 10.32
CA TYR A 114 2.67 -6.34 9.71
C TYR A 114 2.01 -5.44 10.75
N HIS A 115 2.13 -4.13 10.53
CA HIS A 115 1.38 -3.14 11.28
C HIS A 115 0.95 -1.97 10.39
N SER A 116 0.08 -1.13 10.92
CA SER A 116 -0.41 0.06 10.20
C SER A 116 0.14 1.34 10.80
N HIS A 117 0.59 2.27 9.95
CA HIS A 117 0.86 3.67 10.31
C HIS A 117 -0.16 4.58 9.61
N PRO A 118 -1.27 4.96 10.26
CA PRO A 118 -2.31 5.77 9.63
C PRO A 118 -1.83 7.21 9.42
N GLY A 119 -1.49 7.58 8.17
CA GLY A 119 -1.18 8.96 7.79
C GLY A 119 0.27 9.42 7.99
N PHE A 120 1.13 8.60 8.62
CA PHE A 120 2.54 8.91 8.85
C PHE A 120 3.48 8.41 7.73
N GLY A 121 2.97 7.60 6.80
CA GLY A 121 3.77 6.89 5.81
C GLY A 121 4.48 5.65 6.36
N CYS A 122 5.24 4.95 5.51
CA CYS A 122 5.88 3.68 5.84
C CYS A 122 7.34 3.88 6.32
N TRP A 123 7.58 3.66 7.61
CA TRP A 123 8.90 3.66 8.26
C TRP A 123 8.78 2.92 9.60
N PHE A 124 9.90 2.56 10.23
CA PHE A 124 9.89 1.92 11.56
C PHE A 124 10.21 2.94 12.67
N SER A 125 9.36 2.97 13.69
CA SER A 125 9.65 3.66 14.95
C SER A 125 10.67 2.88 15.80
N GLY A 126 11.20 3.51 16.85
CA GLY A 126 12.09 2.82 17.79
C GLY A 126 11.44 1.58 18.42
N THR A 127 10.13 1.62 18.65
CA THR A 127 9.36 0.47 19.16
C THR A 127 9.24 -0.64 18.12
N ASP A 128 9.05 -0.29 16.84
CA ASP A 128 8.99 -1.27 15.75
C ASP A 128 10.33 -1.97 15.54
N ILE A 129 11.44 -1.22 15.67
CA ILE A 129 12.79 -1.78 15.58
C ILE A 129 13.00 -2.83 16.70
N ASN A 130 12.63 -2.52 17.93
CA ASN A 130 12.75 -3.46 19.05
C ASN A 130 11.86 -4.71 18.85
N THR A 131 10.64 -4.51 18.32
CA THR A 131 9.71 -5.60 18.02
C THR A 131 10.24 -6.49 16.91
N GLN A 132 10.71 -5.90 15.81
CA GLN A 132 11.33 -6.60 14.70
C GLN A 132 12.59 -7.37 15.15
N GLN A 133 13.42 -6.79 16.01
CA GLN A 133 14.59 -7.49 16.56
C GLN A 133 14.20 -8.76 17.31
N SER A 134 13.09 -8.74 18.04
CA SER A 134 12.57 -9.91 18.76
C SER A 134 12.09 -11.00 17.79
N PHE A 135 11.45 -10.62 16.68
CA PHE A 135 11.07 -11.56 15.62
C PHE A 135 12.28 -12.13 14.87
N GLU A 136 13.31 -11.31 14.63
CA GLU A 136 14.55 -11.75 13.96
C GLU A 136 15.37 -12.74 14.80
N GLN A 137 15.27 -12.68 16.14
CA GLN A 137 15.86 -13.70 17.03
C GLN A 137 15.20 -15.07 16.88
N LEU A 138 13.89 -15.11 16.62
CA LEU A 138 13.16 -16.36 16.37
C LEU A 138 13.41 -16.87 14.95
N ASN A 139 13.46 -15.96 13.98
CA ASN A 139 13.74 -16.27 12.60
C ASN A 139 14.49 -15.11 11.94
N ALA A 140 15.76 -15.34 11.59
CA ALA A 140 16.63 -14.33 10.99
C ALA A 140 16.07 -13.72 9.68
N ARG A 141 15.13 -14.40 9.01
CA ARG A 141 14.49 -13.95 7.77
C ARG A 141 13.13 -13.30 7.98
N ALA A 142 12.71 -13.07 9.23
CA ALA A 142 11.46 -12.40 9.53
C ALA A 142 11.39 -11.03 8.85
N VAL A 143 10.24 -10.73 8.28
CA VAL A 143 9.99 -9.46 7.58
C VAL A 143 8.93 -8.65 8.30
N GLY A 144 9.12 -7.34 8.41
CA GLY A 144 8.13 -6.42 8.94
C GLY A 144 7.51 -5.60 7.81
N VAL A 145 6.19 -5.58 7.70
CA VAL A 145 5.45 -4.84 6.66
C VAL A 145 4.68 -3.69 7.29
N VAL A 146 4.82 -2.50 6.72
CA VAL A 146 4.12 -1.28 7.17
C VAL A 146 3.10 -0.87 6.13
N VAL A 147 1.83 -0.75 6.53
CA VAL A 147 0.73 -0.35 5.66
C VAL A 147 0.14 0.98 6.09
N ASP A 148 0.00 1.95 5.18
CA ASP A 148 -0.72 3.20 5.46
C ASP A 148 -2.13 3.16 4.84
N PRO A 149 -3.19 2.89 5.61
CA PRO A 149 -4.57 2.79 5.10
C PRO A 149 -5.21 4.15 4.80
N ILE A 150 -4.56 5.28 5.16
CA ILE A 150 -5.07 6.63 4.90
C ILE A 150 -4.50 7.16 3.59
N GLN A 151 -3.19 7.04 3.38
CA GLN A 151 -2.54 7.48 2.15
C GLN A 151 -2.77 6.50 0.98
N SER A 152 -3.12 5.25 1.27
CA SER A 152 -3.52 4.29 0.25
C SER A 152 -4.84 4.69 -0.41
N VAL A 153 -4.78 5.09 -1.67
CA VAL A 153 -5.93 5.49 -2.49
C VAL A 153 -6.14 4.50 -3.63
N LYS A 154 -7.33 4.53 -4.26
CA LYS A 154 -7.62 3.70 -5.43
C LYS A 154 -6.58 3.96 -6.53
N GLY A 155 -5.73 2.98 -6.82
CA GLY A 155 -4.65 3.05 -7.81
C GLY A 155 -3.24 3.06 -7.22
N LYS A 156 -3.06 3.39 -5.94
CA LYS A 156 -1.77 3.32 -5.25
C LYS A 156 -1.95 2.86 -3.81
N VAL A 157 -1.47 1.66 -3.52
CA VAL A 157 -1.36 1.14 -2.15
C VAL A 157 0.00 1.56 -1.61
N VAL A 158 0.00 2.28 -0.49
CA VAL A 158 1.22 2.70 0.21
C VAL A 158 1.56 1.62 1.23
N MET A 159 2.55 0.82 0.88
CA MET A 159 3.04 -0.30 1.68
C MET A 159 4.52 -0.51 1.37
N ASP A 160 5.32 -0.70 2.42
CA ASP A 160 6.71 -1.07 2.30
C ASP A 160 7.04 -2.21 3.27
N CYS A 161 8.08 -2.96 2.93
CA CYS A 161 8.59 -4.06 3.72
C CYS A 161 10.02 -3.74 4.13
N PHE A 162 10.33 -3.99 5.41
CA PHE A 162 11.63 -3.68 5.99
C PHE A 162 12.20 -4.88 6.75
N ARG A 163 13.52 -4.91 6.84
CA ARG A 163 14.31 -5.79 7.72
C ARG A 163 15.44 -4.98 8.36
N LEU A 164 15.84 -5.34 9.58
CA LEU A 164 16.91 -4.64 10.27
C LEU A 164 18.28 -4.95 9.66
N ILE A 165 19.19 -4.00 9.87
CA ILE A 165 20.61 -4.16 9.60
C ILE A 165 21.28 -4.47 10.94
N ASN A 166 22.17 -5.45 10.96
CA ASN A 166 22.97 -5.70 12.16
C ASN A 166 23.87 -4.48 12.43
N PRO A 167 23.76 -3.82 13.59
CA PRO A 167 24.56 -2.63 13.91
C PRO A 167 26.06 -2.92 13.92
N GLN A 168 26.47 -4.16 14.19
CA GLN A 168 27.87 -4.56 14.15
C GLN A 168 28.46 -4.44 12.74
N THR A 169 27.70 -4.84 11.71
CA THR A 169 28.12 -4.75 10.30
C THR A 169 28.31 -3.29 9.87
N MET A 170 27.44 -2.39 10.34
CA MET A 170 27.58 -0.95 10.11
C MET A 170 28.83 -0.37 10.78
N MET A 171 29.15 -0.77 12.01
CA MET A 171 30.35 -0.28 12.71
C MET A 171 31.65 -0.77 12.05
N LEU A 172 31.59 -1.92 11.37
CA LEU A 172 32.69 -2.44 10.55
C LEU A 172 32.84 -1.73 9.20
N GLY A 173 31.95 -0.80 8.84
CA GLY A 173 31.99 -0.07 7.57
C GLY A 173 31.76 -0.95 6.34
N GLN A 174 31.27 -2.18 6.53
CA GLN A 174 30.90 -3.07 5.44
C GLN A 174 29.51 -2.70 4.93
N GLU A 175 29.33 -2.75 3.61
CA GLU A 175 27.99 -2.60 3.05
C GLU A 175 27.11 -3.74 3.56
N PRO A 176 25.95 -3.43 4.15
CA PRO A 176 25.11 -4.43 4.83
C PRO A 176 24.44 -5.40 3.86
N ARG A 177 24.47 -5.10 2.55
CA ARG A 177 23.88 -5.93 1.50
C ARG A 177 24.83 -6.09 0.33
N GLN A 178 24.83 -7.27 -0.26
CA GLN A 178 25.45 -7.47 -1.57
C GLN A 178 24.49 -6.97 -2.64
N THR A 179 24.95 -6.05 -3.50
CA THR A 179 24.13 -5.55 -4.61
C THR A 179 24.30 -6.44 -5.83
N THR A 180 23.46 -7.47 -5.99
CA THR A 180 23.48 -8.31 -7.21
C THR A 180 22.52 -7.81 -8.29
N SER A 181 21.55 -6.97 -7.92
CA SER A 181 20.47 -6.50 -8.82
C SER A 181 20.02 -5.06 -8.57
N ASN A 182 19.51 -4.43 -9.63
CA ASN A 182 18.97 -3.05 -9.60
C ASN A 182 17.56 -2.95 -8.99
N ILE A 183 16.90 -4.08 -8.72
CA ILE A 183 15.51 -4.17 -8.27
C ILE A 183 15.32 -3.43 -6.93
N GLY A 184 16.29 -3.52 -6.02
CA GLY A 184 16.27 -2.81 -4.74
C GLY A 184 16.42 -1.28 -4.83
N HIS A 185 16.83 -0.74 -5.97
CA HIS A 185 17.06 0.71 -6.17
C HIS A 185 15.97 1.39 -7.01
N LEU A 186 14.93 0.66 -7.44
CA LEU A 186 13.90 1.19 -8.34
C LEU A 186 12.98 2.22 -7.67
N ASN A 187 12.73 2.08 -6.37
CA ASN A 187 11.85 2.97 -5.62
C ASN A 187 12.67 3.96 -4.79
N LYS A 188 12.52 5.25 -5.07
CA LYS A 188 13.12 6.30 -4.24
C LYS A 188 12.42 6.32 -2.88
N PRO A 189 13.16 6.19 -1.77
CA PRO A 189 12.55 6.22 -0.46
C PRO A 189 11.97 7.60 -0.15
N SER A 190 10.97 7.64 0.73
CA SER A 190 10.42 8.89 1.24
C SER A 190 11.44 9.62 2.10
N LEU A 191 11.43 10.96 2.07
CA LEU A 191 12.34 11.77 2.89
C LEU A 191 12.14 11.51 4.38
N THR A 192 10.89 11.27 4.80
CA THR A 192 10.54 10.90 6.18
C THR A 192 11.18 9.57 6.58
N ALA A 193 11.09 8.53 5.75
CA ALA A 193 11.73 7.25 6.05
C ALA A 193 13.26 7.37 6.18
N LEU A 194 13.90 8.21 5.35
CA LEU A 194 15.34 8.46 5.43
C LEU A 194 15.73 9.16 6.74
N VAL A 195 14.93 10.12 7.21
CA VAL A 195 15.14 10.79 8.51
C VAL A 195 15.00 9.81 9.67
N HIS A 196 14.06 8.86 9.57
CA HIS A 196 13.83 7.83 10.59
C HIS A 196 14.79 6.64 10.55
N GLY A 197 15.85 6.70 9.72
CA GLY A 197 16.95 5.74 9.78
C GLY A 197 16.90 4.62 8.73
N LEU A 198 16.14 4.78 7.65
CA LEU A 198 16.27 3.92 6.48
C LEU A 198 17.71 3.98 5.93
N ASN A 199 18.27 2.83 5.59
CA ASN A 199 19.68 2.60 5.21
C ASN A 199 20.70 2.79 6.35
N ARG A 200 20.23 2.97 7.59
CA ARG A 200 21.08 2.93 8.80
C ARG A 200 20.65 1.75 9.67
N HIS A 201 19.44 1.79 10.20
CA HIS A 201 18.95 0.74 11.11
C HIS A 201 18.24 -0.40 10.40
N TYR A 202 17.65 -0.12 9.24
CA TYR A 202 16.89 -1.08 8.45
C TYR A 202 16.96 -0.74 6.96
N TYR A 203 16.64 -1.71 6.11
CA TYR A 203 16.58 -1.54 4.66
C TYR A 203 15.21 -1.94 4.12
N SER A 204 14.86 -1.42 2.94
CA SER A 204 13.62 -1.77 2.24
C SER A 204 13.81 -2.99 1.34
N ILE A 205 12.79 -3.85 1.30
CA ILE A 205 12.68 -5.04 0.46
C ILE A 205 11.59 -4.81 -0.59
N ALA A 206 11.85 -5.22 -1.82
CA ALA A 206 10.88 -5.07 -2.91
C ALA A 206 9.67 -6.00 -2.69
N ILE A 207 8.47 -5.42 -2.74
CA ILE A 207 7.22 -6.16 -2.64
C ILE A 207 6.69 -6.44 -4.05
N ASN A 208 6.36 -7.70 -4.30
CA ASN A 208 5.66 -8.14 -5.50
C ASN A 208 4.31 -8.77 -5.15
N TYR A 209 3.35 -8.63 -6.06
CA TYR A 209 2.02 -9.21 -5.88
C TYR A 209 1.88 -10.46 -6.71
N ARG A 210 1.52 -11.57 -6.06
CA ARG A 210 1.16 -12.79 -6.77
C ARG A 210 -0.34 -12.78 -7.04
N LYS A 211 -0.71 -12.72 -8.32
CA LYS A 211 -2.10 -12.79 -8.78
C LYS A 211 -2.32 -14.12 -9.50
N ASN A 212 -3.28 -14.91 -9.03
CA ASN A 212 -3.71 -16.10 -9.75
C ASN A 212 -4.78 -15.74 -10.79
N LYS A 213 -4.83 -16.47 -11.91
CA LYS A 213 -5.85 -16.25 -12.95
C LYS A 213 -7.29 -16.33 -12.40
N LEU A 214 -7.55 -17.30 -11.52
CA LEU A 214 -8.86 -17.45 -10.87
C LEU A 214 -9.20 -16.28 -9.95
N GLU A 215 -8.22 -15.75 -9.22
CA GLU A 215 -8.41 -14.57 -8.37
C GLU A 215 -8.69 -13.33 -9.22
N GLU A 216 -7.96 -13.18 -10.32
CA GLU A 216 -8.16 -12.09 -11.26
C GLU A 216 -9.55 -12.15 -11.90
N GLU A 217 -9.98 -13.32 -12.39
CA GLU A 217 -11.34 -13.52 -12.92
C GLU A 217 -12.43 -13.24 -11.87
N MET A 218 -12.23 -13.70 -10.62
CA MET A 218 -13.17 -13.45 -9.53
C MET A 218 -13.23 -11.97 -9.12
N LEU A 219 -12.08 -11.29 -9.04
CA LEU A 219 -12.00 -9.86 -8.73
C LEU A 219 -12.57 -9.00 -9.86
N LEU A 220 -12.39 -9.40 -11.12
CA LEU A 220 -12.99 -8.74 -12.27
C LEU A 220 -14.52 -8.87 -12.25
N ASN A 221 -15.06 -10.02 -11.79
CA ASN A 221 -16.50 -10.21 -11.67
C ASN A 221 -17.16 -9.29 -10.63
N LEU A 222 -16.45 -8.90 -9.57
CA LEU A 222 -16.95 -7.94 -8.57
C LEU A 222 -17.18 -6.54 -9.13
N HIS A 223 -16.42 -6.15 -10.15
CA HIS A 223 -16.56 -4.86 -10.81
C HIS A 223 -17.59 -4.86 -11.95
N LYS A 224 -18.13 -6.01 -12.33
CA LYS A 224 -19.18 -6.09 -13.35
C LYS A 224 -20.50 -5.60 -12.77
N SER A 225 -21.19 -4.73 -13.51
CA SER A 225 -22.57 -4.37 -13.20
C SER A 225 -23.47 -5.62 -13.27
N ARG A 226 -24.60 -5.60 -12.56
CA ARG A 226 -25.56 -6.69 -12.69
C ARG A 226 -26.13 -6.63 -14.09
N TRP A 227 -26.28 -7.79 -14.75
CA TRP A 227 -26.86 -7.86 -16.09
C TRP A 227 -28.27 -7.24 -16.15
N SER A 228 -29.02 -7.33 -15.04
CA SER A 228 -30.35 -6.75 -14.90
C SER A 228 -30.36 -5.23 -14.86
N ASP A 229 -29.27 -4.57 -14.47
CA ASP A 229 -29.23 -3.12 -14.34
C ASP A 229 -29.41 -2.43 -15.70
N GLY A 230 -28.97 -3.08 -16.80
CA GLY A 230 -29.15 -2.58 -18.16
C GLY A 230 -30.54 -2.83 -18.76
N LEU A 231 -31.35 -3.70 -18.14
CA LEU A 231 -32.72 -4.03 -18.57
C LEU A 231 -33.79 -3.35 -17.70
N ARG A 232 -33.36 -2.59 -16.68
CA ARG A 232 -34.27 -1.83 -15.84
C ARG A 232 -34.48 -0.46 -16.47
N LEU A 233 -35.70 -0.22 -16.94
CA LEU A 233 -36.16 1.11 -17.28
C LEU A 233 -36.34 1.92 -16.00
N GLN A 234 -35.94 3.19 -16.05
CA GLN A 234 -36.32 4.15 -15.02
C GLN A 234 -37.80 4.54 -15.18
N ASP A 235 -38.43 4.98 -14.10
CA ASP A 235 -39.80 5.47 -14.14
C ASP A 235 -39.91 6.70 -15.04
N PHE A 236 -40.85 6.65 -16.00
CA PHE A 236 -41.00 7.70 -17.00
C PHE A 236 -41.33 9.07 -16.39
N GLU A 237 -42.07 9.10 -15.28
CA GLU A 237 -42.38 10.36 -14.58
C GLU A 237 -41.14 10.98 -13.93
N GLU A 238 -40.26 10.17 -13.34
CA GLU A 238 -39.01 10.65 -12.74
C GLU A 238 -38.06 11.16 -13.82
N LEU A 239 -37.91 10.40 -14.91
CA LEU A 239 -37.11 10.81 -16.07
C LEU A 239 -37.61 12.12 -16.67
N GLN A 240 -38.93 12.31 -16.79
CA GLN A 240 -39.50 13.56 -17.30
C GLN A 240 -39.19 14.75 -16.38
N LYS A 241 -39.28 14.56 -15.05
CA LYS A 241 -38.93 15.59 -14.06
C LYS A 241 -37.43 15.94 -14.14
N GLU A 242 -36.57 14.94 -14.23
CA GLU A 242 -35.12 15.14 -14.37
C GLU A 242 -34.76 15.86 -15.68
N ASN A 243 -35.34 15.44 -16.81
CA ASN A 243 -35.11 16.08 -18.10
C ASN A 243 -35.57 17.55 -18.08
N ALA A 244 -36.73 17.84 -17.48
CA ALA A 244 -37.20 19.21 -17.32
C ALA A 244 -36.26 20.05 -16.44
N ALA A 245 -35.69 19.46 -15.38
CA ALA A 245 -34.71 20.13 -14.52
C ALA A 245 -33.38 20.39 -15.25
N SER A 246 -32.85 19.39 -15.96
CA SER A 246 -31.64 19.53 -16.78
C SER A 246 -31.80 20.59 -17.87
N ILE A 247 -32.93 20.63 -18.58
CA ILE A 247 -33.19 21.65 -19.62
C ILE A 247 -33.26 23.05 -19.01
N LYS A 248 -33.89 23.22 -17.84
CA LYS A 248 -33.90 24.51 -17.11
C LYS A 248 -32.48 24.94 -16.71
N SER A 249 -31.66 24.01 -16.23
CA SER A 249 -30.25 24.25 -15.92
C SER A 249 -29.43 24.62 -17.17
N MET A 250 -29.63 23.91 -18.28
CA MET A 250 -28.97 24.22 -19.55
C MET A 250 -29.35 25.61 -20.07
N ARG A 251 -30.61 26.04 -19.90
CA ARG A 251 -31.04 27.39 -20.26
C ARG A 251 -30.29 28.46 -19.46
N SER A 252 -30.20 28.32 -18.14
CA SER A 252 -29.49 29.30 -17.30
C SER A 252 -27.99 29.31 -17.60
N LEU A 253 -27.39 28.14 -17.85
CA LEU A 253 -25.99 28.02 -18.28
C LEU A 253 -25.77 28.64 -19.67
N SER A 254 -26.71 28.51 -20.60
CA SER A 254 -26.63 29.12 -21.93
C SER A 254 -26.71 30.66 -21.86
N GLU A 255 -27.56 31.20 -20.99
CA GLU A 255 -27.63 32.64 -20.73
C GLU A 255 -26.32 33.15 -20.10
N GLY A 256 -25.74 32.39 -19.17
CA GLY A 256 -24.42 32.66 -18.59
C GLY A 256 -23.29 32.60 -19.62
N TYR A 257 -23.29 31.59 -20.48
CA TYR A 257 -22.31 31.44 -21.55
C TYR A 257 -22.38 32.60 -22.56
N ASN A 258 -23.58 33.05 -22.92
CA ASN A 258 -23.74 34.21 -23.81
C ASN A 258 -23.18 35.49 -23.19
N LYS A 259 -23.31 35.69 -21.87
CA LYS A 259 -22.67 36.80 -21.17
C LYS A 259 -21.14 36.70 -21.21
N ILE A 260 -20.59 35.52 -20.94
CA ILE A 260 -19.14 35.27 -20.99
C ILE A 260 -18.58 35.55 -22.39
N VAL A 261 -19.23 35.07 -23.45
CA VAL A 261 -18.78 35.31 -24.84
C VAL A 261 -18.80 36.81 -25.20
N ARG A 262 -19.77 37.57 -24.68
CA ARG A 262 -19.80 39.03 -24.87
C ARG A 262 -18.66 39.74 -24.13
N GLU A 263 -18.31 39.26 -22.95
CA GLU A 263 -17.17 39.78 -22.16
C GLU A 263 -15.82 39.36 -22.77
N GLU A 264 -15.76 38.20 -23.42
CA GLU A 264 -14.58 37.68 -24.11
C GLU A 264 -14.18 38.55 -25.30
N LEU A 265 -15.15 39.17 -25.98
CA LEU A 265 -14.89 40.08 -27.11
C LEU A 265 -14.23 41.41 -26.70
N THR A 266 -14.29 41.79 -25.42
CA THR A 266 -13.81 43.11 -24.95
C THR A 266 -12.48 43.04 -24.22
N LYS A 267 -11.99 41.84 -23.87
CA LYS A 267 -10.82 41.64 -23.01
C LYS A 267 -9.72 40.85 -23.70
N THR A 268 -8.50 41.02 -23.21
CA THR A 268 -7.35 40.24 -23.68
C THR A 268 -7.33 38.84 -23.02
N ALA A 269 -6.66 37.88 -23.65
CA ALA A 269 -6.65 36.48 -23.20
C ALA A 269 -6.07 36.29 -21.78
N GLU A 270 -5.12 37.13 -21.37
CA GLU A 270 -4.47 37.05 -20.05
C GLU A 270 -5.38 37.58 -18.93
N GLU A 271 -6.11 38.67 -19.18
CA GLU A 271 -7.09 39.23 -18.24
C GLU A 271 -8.28 38.27 -18.05
N LEU A 272 -8.69 37.57 -19.11
CA LEU A 272 -9.75 36.56 -19.04
C LEU A 272 -9.35 35.36 -18.18
N LEU A 273 -8.09 34.92 -18.22
CA LEU A 273 -7.62 33.82 -17.38
C LEU A 273 -7.73 34.18 -15.90
N VAL A 274 -7.34 35.40 -15.53
CA VAL A 274 -7.43 35.87 -14.13
C VAL A 274 -8.89 36.06 -13.71
N ASP A 275 -9.74 36.62 -14.57
CA ASP A 275 -11.16 36.87 -14.28
C ASP A 275 -12.03 35.62 -14.21
N ASN A 276 -11.60 34.53 -14.87
CA ASN A 276 -12.30 33.25 -14.89
C ASN A 276 -11.90 32.35 -13.71
N VAL A 277 -10.83 32.65 -12.98
CA VAL A 277 -10.46 31.91 -11.77
C VAL A 277 -11.53 32.14 -10.69
N GLY A 278 -12.21 31.06 -10.30
CA GLY A 278 -13.27 31.09 -9.28
C GLY A 278 -14.70 31.25 -9.82
N LYS A 279 -14.88 31.50 -11.13
CA LYS A 279 -16.20 31.47 -11.77
C LYS A 279 -16.49 30.09 -12.36
N VAL A 280 -17.77 29.75 -12.44
CA VAL A 280 -18.21 28.50 -13.08
C VAL A 280 -18.00 28.62 -14.59
N ASP A 281 -17.18 27.74 -15.15
CA ASP A 281 -17.04 27.60 -16.60
C ASP A 281 -18.34 27.06 -17.19
N ALA A 282 -19.16 27.98 -17.71
CA ALA A 282 -20.46 27.67 -18.29
C ALA A 282 -20.35 26.75 -19.51
N LYS A 283 -19.27 26.86 -20.31
CA LYS A 283 -19.05 26.02 -21.49
C LYS A 283 -18.82 24.57 -21.09
N LYS A 284 -17.89 24.33 -20.17
CA LYS A 284 -17.57 22.98 -19.70
C LYS A 284 -18.77 22.34 -19.00
N ARG A 285 -19.50 23.12 -18.18
CA ARG A 285 -20.68 22.61 -17.48
C ARG A 285 -21.86 22.33 -18.42
N LEU A 286 -22.07 23.16 -19.43
CA LEU A 286 -23.08 22.91 -20.47
C LEU A 286 -22.75 21.63 -21.24
N SER A 287 -21.49 21.42 -21.64
CA SER A 287 -21.05 20.20 -22.31
C SER A 287 -21.33 18.94 -21.48
N ASN A 288 -20.99 18.96 -20.19
CA ASN A 288 -21.24 17.83 -19.30
C ASN A 288 -22.74 17.53 -19.10
N GLU A 289 -23.57 18.58 -18.99
CA GLU A 289 -25.01 18.41 -18.83
C GLU A 289 -25.65 17.82 -20.11
N VAL A 290 -25.22 18.30 -21.28
CA VAL A 290 -25.64 17.75 -22.58
C VAL A 290 -25.28 16.27 -22.68
N GLU A 291 -24.05 15.90 -22.36
CA GLU A 291 -23.58 14.52 -22.43
C GLU A 291 -24.36 13.59 -21.47
N SER A 292 -24.65 14.06 -20.25
CA SER A 292 -25.47 13.33 -19.28
C SER A 292 -26.91 13.11 -19.77
N VAL A 293 -27.55 14.17 -20.29
CA VAL A 293 -28.93 14.11 -20.80
C VAL A 293 -29.03 13.22 -22.04
N LEU A 294 -28.06 13.33 -22.96
CA LEU A 294 -28.00 12.46 -24.14
C LEU A 294 -27.84 11.00 -23.74
N SER A 295 -26.86 10.70 -22.87
CA SER A 295 -26.59 9.34 -22.43
C SER A 295 -27.82 8.70 -21.78
N ARG A 296 -28.49 9.44 -20.87
CA ARG A 296 -29.68 8.96 -20.17
C ARG A 296 -30.85 8.69 -21.12
N ASN A 297 -31.14 9.63 -22.03
CA ASN A 297 -32.27 9.48 -22.96
C ASN A 297 -32.01 8.41 -24.03
N ILE A 298 -30.78 8.28 -24.51
CA ILE A 298 -30.41 7.20 -25.43
C ILE A 298 -30.54 5.85 -24.74
N LEU A 299 -30.05 5.71 -23.50
CA LEU A 299 -30.17 4.47 -22.74
C LEU A 299 -31.62 4.09 -22.47
N GLN A 300 -32.46 5.04 -22.04
CA GLN A 300 -33.89 4.77 -21.83
C GLN A 300 -34.62 4.42 -23.13
N GLY A 301 -34.36 5.18 -24.21
CA GLY A 301 -34.97 4.92 -25.51
C GLY A 301 -34.58 3.56 -26.06
N MET A 302 -33.29 3.21 -25.98
CA MET A 302 -32.78 1.91 -26.37
C MET A 302 -33.34 0.78 -25.49
N GLY A 303 -33.41 0.98 -24.18
CA GLY A 303 -34.02 0.02 -23.24
C GLY A 303 -35.48 -0.26 -23.61
N THR A 304 -36.25 0.79 -23.90
CA THR A 304 -37.68 0.65 -24.26
C THR A 304 -37.85 -0.11 -25.59
N MET A 305 -36.97 0.14 -26.57
CA MET A 305 -36.98 -0.58 -27.84
C MET A 305 -36.57 -2.05 -27.67
N ILE A 306 -35.60 -2.34 -26.80
CA ILE A 306 -35.19 -3.71 -26.51
C ILE A 306 -36.33 -4.45 -25.80
N ASP A 307 -36.94 -3.84 -24.79
CA ASP A 307 -38.02 -4.46 -24.03
C ASP A 307 -39.23 -4.80 -24.89
N THR A 308 -39.58 -3.96 -25.86
CA THR A 308 -40.71 -4.21 -26.78
C THR A 308 -40.44 -5.30 -27.82
N ILE A 309 -39.18 -5.63 -28.10
CA ILE A 309 -38.79 -6.70 -29.06
C ILE A 309 -38.54 -8.03 -28.34
N VAL A 310 -37.98 -7.97 -27.13
CA VAL A 310 -37.52 -9.15 -26.38
C VAL A 310 -38.61 -9.74 -25.48
N PHE A 311 -39.48 -8.91 -24.89
CA PHE A 311 -40.55 -9.32 -23.97
C PHE A 311 -41.94 -9.07 -24.58
#